data_AF-A0A2E5AA13-F1
#
_entry.id   AF-A0A2E5AA13-F1
#
_cell.length_a   1.000
_cell.length_b   1.000
_cell.length_c   1.000
_cell.angle_alpha   90.00
_cell.angle_beta   90.00
_cell.angle_gamma   90.00
#
_symmetry.space_group_name_H-M   'P 1'
#
loop_
_entity.id
_entity.type
_entity.pdbx_description
1 polymer ?
#
loop_
_entity_poly.entity_id
_entity_poly.type
_entity_poly.pdbx_seq_one_letter_code
_entity_poly.pdbx_strand_id
1 'polypeptide(L)' 'MRMFGKQESYFESAVLANFAVIEFTPDGRILSANDAFCKVMGYAQSEILGAHHRMFMCEGEADSPD' A
#
# COMPACT_ATOMS: atom_id res chain seq x y z
N MET A 1 -30.22 16.69 1.42
CA MET A 1 -28.91 16.81 0.75
C MET A 1 -27.83 16.48 1.77
N ARG A 2 -27.25 15.27 1.72
CA ARG A 2 -26.29 14.80 2.75
C ARG A 2 -24.92 15.44 2.51
N MET A 3 -24.48 16.33 3.40
CA MET A 3 -23.10 16.80 3.50
C MET A 3 -22.25 15.74 4.21
N PHE A 4 -21.73 14.74 3.49
CA PHE A 4 -20.77 13.78 4.06
C PHE A 4 -19.61 13.41 3.10
N GLY A 5 -19.40 14.15 2.00
CA GLY A 5 -18.44 13.75 0.96
C GLY A 5 -17.06 14.40 0.99
N LYS A 6 -16.73 15.27 1.98
CA LYS A 6 -15.49 16.07 1.93
C LYS A 6 -14.42 15.68 2.94
N GLN A 7 -14.75 15.02 4.06
CA GLN A 7 -13.75 14.74 5.11
C GLN A 7 -12.89 13.50 4.84
N GLU A 8 -13.45 12.43 4.27
CA GLU A 8 -12.74 11.17 3.99
C GLU A 8 -11.58 11.38 3.01
N SER A 9 -11.81 12.18 1.97
CA SER A 9 -10.83 12.49 0.92
C SER A 9 -9.59 13.23 1.44
N TYR A 10 -9.71 14.09 2.46
CA TYR A 10 -8.55 14.80 3.00
C TYR A 10 -7.64 13.90 3.82
N PHE A 11 -8.23 12.96 4.56
CA PHE A 11 -7.44 12.00 5.33
C PHE A 11 -6.62 11.11 4.39
N GLU A 12 -7.26 10.53 3.38
CA GLU A 12 -6.60 9.70 2.38
C GLU A 12 -5.48 10.48 1.67
N SER A 13 -5.77 11.71 1.24
CA SER A 13 -4.76 12.57 0.60
C SER A 13 -3.58 12.88 1.54
N ALA A 14 -3.85 13.15 2.82
CA ALA A 14 -2.82 13.42 3.80
C ALA A 14 -1.95 12.18 4.07
N VAL A 15 -2.55 10.99 4.12
CA VAL A 15 -1.79 9.75 4.28
C VAL A 15 -0.91 9.48 3.06
N LEU A 16 -1.49 9.53 1.86
CA LEU A 16 -0.76 9.26 0.61
C LEU A 16 0.37 10.26 0.34
N ALA A 17 0.24 11.50 0.80
CA ALA A 17 1.26 12.54 0.62
C ALA A 17 2.44 12.44 1.60
N ASN A 18 2.25 11.82 2.77
CA ASN A 18 3.25 11.83 3.85
C ASN A 18 3.84 10.46 4.17
N PHE A 19 3.19 9.37 3.76
CA PHE A 19 3.62 8.01 4.08
C PHE A 19 3.84 7.17 2.83
N ALA A 20 4.73 6.18 2.93
CA ALA A 20 4.81 5.09 1.97
C ALA A 20 3.61 4.15 2.20
N VAL A 21 2.77 3.97 1.18
CA VAL A 21 1.53 3.20 1.28
C VAL A 21 1.50 2.14 0.19
N ILE A 22 1.12 0.93 0.58
CA ILE A 22 0.87 -0.21 -0.28
C ILE A 22 -0.48 -0.83 0.08
N GLU A 23 -1.23 -1.23 -0.94
CA GLU A 23 -2.51 -1.93 -0.81
C GLU A 23 -2.40 -3.30 -1.48
N PHE A 24 -2.93 -4.33 -0.83
CA PHE A 24 -2.92 -5.69 -1.34
C PHE A 24 -4.19 -6.44 -0.92
N THR A 25 -4.52 -7.51 -1.65
CA THR A 25 -5.63 -8.41 -1.31
C THR A 25 -5.35 -9.13 0.01
N PRO A 26 -6.37 -9.72 0.67
CA PRO A 26 -6.15 -10.59 1.83
C PRO A 26 -5.16 -11.74 1.55
N ASP A 27 -5.17 -12.31 0.34
CA ASP A 27 -4.18 -13.29 -0.13
C ASP A 27 -2.80 -12.69 -0.48
N GLY A 28 -2.57 -11.44 -0.12
CA GLY A 28 -1.27 -10.77 -0.23
C GLY A 28 -0.88 -10.23 -1.60
N ARG A 29 -1.76 -10.20 -2.61
CA ARG A 29 -1.43 -9.70 -3.96
C ARG A 29 -1.54 -8.19 -4.03
N ILE A 30 -0.50 -7.54 -4.52
CA ILE A 30 -0.39 -6.08 -4.58
C ILE A 30 -1.39 -5.51 -5.59
N LEU A 31 -2.25 -4.60 -5.11
CA LEU A 31 -3.26 -3.89 -5.87
C LEU A 31 -2.76 -2.49 -6.28
N SER A 32 -2.09 -1.80 -5.36
CA SER A 32 -1.53 -0.47 -5.60
C SER A 32 -0.37 -0.18 -4.64
N ALA A 33 0.52 0.73 -5.04
CA ALA A 33 1.58 1.27 -4.19
C ALA A 33 1.86 2.71 -4.60
N ASN A 34 1.97 3.64 -3.66
CA ASN A 34 2.26 5.03 -4.00
C ASN A 34 3.73 5.25 -4.38
N ASP A 35 4.03 6.42 -4.97
CA ASP A 35 5.39 6.77 -5.41
C ASP A 35 6.40 6.75 -4.25
N ALA A 36 5.96 7.16 -3.05
CA ALA A 36 6.80 7.14 -1.86
C ALA A 36 7.23 5.70 -1.51
N PHE A 37 6.31 4.74 -1.53
CA PHE A 37 6.63 3.33 -1.32
C PHE A 37 7.61 2.81 -2.38
N CYS A 38 7.29 3.03 -3.65
CA CYS A 38 8.12 2.60 -4.78
C CYS A 38 9.57 3.12 -4.65
N LYS A 39 9.72 4.40 -4.29
CA LYS A 39 11.02 5.05 -4.09
C LYS A 39 11.81 4.47 -2.92
N VAL A 40 11.16 4.17 -1.80
CA VAL A 40 11.83 3.60 -0.62
C VAL A 40 12.28 2.17 -0.87
N MET A 41 11.43 1.37 -1.54
CA MET A 41 11.72 -0.04 -1.81
C MET A 41 12.61 -0.25 -3.05
N GLY A 42 12.74 0.76 -3.91
CA GLY A 42 13.60 0.71 -5.09
C GLY A 42 12.98 -0.01 -6.29
N TYR A 43 11.66 0.03 -6.44
CA TYR A 43 10.92 -0.60 -7.54
C TYR A 43 10.05 0.42 -8.27
N ALA A 44 9.81 0.17 -9.56
CA ALA A 44 8.70 0.80 -10.28
C ALA A 44 7.39 0.09 -9.97
N GLN A 45 6.27 0.83 -9.98
CA GLN A 45 4.96 0.25 -9.70
C GLN A 45 4.62 -0.92 -10.63
N SER A 46 4.96 -0.81 -11.92
CA SER A 46 4.74 -1.88 -12.92
C SER A 46 5.45 -3.20 -12.62
N GLU A 47 6.52 -3.17 -11.82
CA GLU A 47 7.30 -4.37 -11.47
C GLU A 47 6.66 -5.16 -10.32
N ILE A 48 5.83 -4.49 -9.51
CA ILE A 48 5.33 -5.04 -8.25
C ILE A 48 3.81 -5.29 -8.26
N LEU A 49 3.06 -4.66 -9.18
CA LEU A 49 1.62 -4.92 -9.31
C LEU A 49 1.34 -6.42 -9.57
N GLY A 50 0.43 -6.99 -8.77
CA GLY A 50 0.05 -8.40 -8.84
C GLY A 50 1.04 -9.38 -8.20
N ALA A 51 2.25 -8.94 -7.81
CA ALA A 51 3.18 -9.73 -7.01
C ALA A 51 2.66 -9.90 -5.58
N HIS A 52 3.24 -10.85 -4.84
CA HIS A 52 2.86 -11.09 -3.44
C HIS A 52 3.69 -10.22 -2.49
N HIS A 53 3.05 -9.48 -1.57
CA HIS A 53 3.66 -8.48 -0.70
C HIS A 53 4.82 -9.02 0.18
N ARG A 54 4.84 -10.33 0.45
CA ARG A 54 5.95 -11.05 1.11
C ARG A 54 7.34 -10.73 0.55
N MET A 55 7.44 -10.28 -0.71
CA MET A 55 8.72 -9.85 -1.30
C MET A 55 9.37 -8.69 -0.53
N PHE A 56 8.60 -8.00 0.31
CA PHE A 56 9.04 -6.89 1.16
C PHE A 56 9.13 -7.25 2.65
N MET A 57 8.97 -8.53 3.01
CA MET A 57 9.05 -9.01 4.39
C MET A 57 10.32 -9.84 4.60
N CYS A 58 10.81 -9.91 5.84
CA CYS A 58 11.86 -10.87 6.17
C CYS A 58 11.30 -12.30 6.13
N GLU A 59 12.19 -13.26 5.90
CA GLU A 59 11.82 -14.67 5.83
C GLU A 59 11.23 -15.15 7.17
N GLY A 60 10.03 -15.73 7.14
CA GLY A 60 9.30 -16.23 8.32
C GLY A 60 8.37 -15.23 9.00
N GLU A 61 8.42 -13.94 8.67
CA GLU A 61 7.49 -12.95 9.25
C GLU A 61 6.10 -13.00 8.60
N ALA A 62 6.05 -13.28 7.30
CA ALA A 62 4.79 -13.32 6.54
C ALA A 62 3.82 -14.43 6.98
N ASP A 63 4.33 -15.48 7.63
CA ASP A 63 3.56 -16.63 8.11
C ASP A 63 3.32 -16.58 9.63
N SER A 64 3.77 -15.51 10.31
CA SER A 64 3.57 -15.35 11.75
C SER A 64 2.10 -14.98 12.03
N PRO A 65 1.41 -15.65 12.98
CA PRO A 65 0.09 -15.21 13.41
C PRO A 65 0.25 -13.88 14.17
N ASP A 66 -0.46 -12.84 13.73
CA ASP A 66 -0.55 -11.53 14.40
C ASP A 66 -0.96 -11.63 15.89
#